data_AF-A0A7S1RJA8-F1
#
_entry.id   AF-A0A7S1RJA8-F1
#
_cell.length_a   1.000
_cell.length_b   1.000
_cell.length_c   1.000
_cell.angle_alpha   90.00
_cell.angle_beta   90.00
_cell.angle_gamma   90.00
#
_symmetry.space_group_name_H-M   'P 1'
#
loop_
_entity.id
_entity.type
_entity.pdbx_description
1 polymer ?
#
loop_
_entity_poly.entity_id
_entity_poly.type
_entity_poly.pdbx_seq_one_letter_code
_entity_poly.pdbx_strand_id
1 'polypeptide(L)'
;MAPFVRSVVRFAQRAARGCEGTLWVVGSSLGSLHDVPPRTAALLQLVSVVAAESVHTAEALLRGCARASRAPAGAAGARVVSYHAHNEAERAPELLAALEA
;
A
#
# COMPACT_ATOMS: atom_id res chain seq x y z
N MET A 1 10.38 -5.24 -15.17
CA MET A 1 9.43 -4.75 -14.13
C MET A 1 9.28 -3.22 -14.06
N ALA A 2 9.77 -2.45 -15.04
CA ALA A 2 9.66 -0.99 -15.07
C ALA A 2 8.35 -0.38 -15.67
N PRO A 3 7.57 -1.02 -16.57
CA PRO A 3 6.45 -0.35 -17.22
C PRO A 3 5.23 -0.16 -16.29
N PHE A 4 4.97 -1.12 -15.39
CA PHE A 4 3.80 -1.08 -14.51
C PHE A 4 3.92 -0.02 -13.41
N VAL A 5 5.09 0.11 -12.77
CA VAL A 5 5.36 1.13 -11.75
C VAL A 5 5.14 2.53 -12.33
N ARG A 6 5.67 2.79 -13.53
CA ARG A 6 5.46 4.08 -14.23
C ARG A 6 3.99 4.35 -14.55
N SER A 7 3.22 3.33 -14.92
CA SER A 7 1.79 3.48 -15.20
C SER A 7 0.99 3.80 -13.93
N VAL A 8 1.30 3.14 -12.81
CA VAL A 8 0.64 3.37 -11.52
C VAL A 8 0.92 4.79 -11.04
N VAL A 9 2.18 5.24 -11.07
CA VAL A 9 2.56 6.60 -10.66
C VAL A 9 1.88 7.66 -11.54
N ARG A 10 1.81 7.46 -12.86
CA ARG A 10 1.11 8.41 -13.74
C ARG A 10 -0.39 8.45 -13.49
N PHE A 11 -1.02 7.32 -13.23
CA PHE A 11 -2.44 7.26 -12.88
C PHE A 11 -2.68 7.98 -11.55
N ALA A 12 -1.85 7.71 -10.53
CA ALA A 12 -1.85 8.40 -9.24
C ALA A 12 -1.75 9.92 -9.41
N GLN A 13 -0.74 10.40 -10.14
CA GLN A 13 -0.50 11.83 -10.38
C GLN A 13 -1.65 12.53 -11.12
N ARG A 14 -2.40 11.80 -11.97
CA ARG A 14 -3.57 12.35 -12.66
C ARG A 14 -4.80 12.40 -11.75
N ALA A 15 -5.00 11.37 -10.94
CA ALA A 15 -6.11 11.28 -10.00
C ALA A 15 -5.95 12.24 -8.81
N ALA A 16 -4.73 12.42 -8.33
CA ALA A 16 -4.39 13.24 -7.16
C ALA A 16 -4.10 14.71 -7.50
N ARG A 17 -4.54 15.21 -8.66
CA ARG A 17 -4.32 16.62 -9.02
C ARG A 17 -5.01 17.53 -8.00
N GLY A 18 -4.21 18.33 -7.28
CA GLY A 18 -4.70 19.22 -6.23
C GLY A 18 -4.85 18.55 -4.85
N CYS A 19 -4.37 17.32 -4.68
CA CYS A 19 -4.30 16.62 -3.39
C CYS A 19 -2.84 16.42 -2.99
N GLU A 20 -2.55 16.52 -1.70
CA GLU A 20 -1.20 16.33 -1.14
C GLU A 20 -0.84 14.84 -1.04
N GLY A 21 -1.83 13.98 -0.76
CA GLY A 21 -1.70 12.52 -0.67
C GLY A 21 -2.73 11.74 -1.47
N THR A 22 -2.62 10.42 -1.49
CA THR A 22 -3.58 9.53 -2.18
C THR A 22 -3.85 8.28 -1.36
N LEU A 23 -5.13 8.05 -1.03
CA LEU A 23 -5.59 6.79 -0.45
C LEU A 23 -5.86 5.77 -1.55
N TRP A 24 -5.23 4.60 -1.42
CA TRP A 24 -5.46 3.46 -2.31
C TRP A 24 -6.20 2.36 -1.58
N VAL A 25 -7.37 1.98 -2.09
CA VAL A 25 -8.10 0.79 -1.63
C VAL A 25 -7.73 -0.38 -2.54
N VAL A 26 -7.15 -1.41 -1.95
CA VAL A 26 -6.72 -2.62 -2.66
C VAL A 26 -7.35 -3.85 -2.03
N GLY A 27 -7.80 -4.80 -2.85
CA GLY A 27 -8.23 -6.10 -2.35
C GLY A 27 -7.05 -6.89 -1.80
N SER A 28 -7.25 -7.61 -0.70
CA SER A 28 -6.29 -8.60 -0.21
C SER A 28 -6.37 -9.89 -1.04
N SER A 29 -5.25 -10.61 -1.16
CA SER A 29 -5.28 -11.97 -1.70
C SER A 29 -5.92 -12.92 -0.69
N LEU A 30 -6.79 -13.83 -1.15
CA LEU A 30 -7.47 -14.83 -0.31
C LEU A 30 -6.58 -16.03 0.12
N GLY A 31 -5.25 -15.83 0.18
CA GLY A 31 -4.30 -16.85 0.66
C GLY A 31 -3.13 -17.16 -0.26
N SER A 32 -3.12 -16.67 -1.51
CA SER A 32 -1.99 -16.84 -2.44
C SER A 32 -1.44 -15.51 -2.94
N LEU A 33 -0.13 -15.32 -2.84
CA LEU A 33 0.56 -14.16 -3.40
C LEU A 33 0.49 -14.10 -4.94
N HIS A 34 0.21 -15.23 -5.60
CA HIS A 34 0.01 -15.27 -7.06
C HIS A 34 -1.25 -14.55 -7.50
N ASP A 35 -2.22 -14.40 -6.61
CA ASP A 35 -3.49 -13.71 -6.88
C ASP A 35 -3.35 -12.19 -6.76
N VAL A 36 -2.20 -11.70 -6.25
CA VAL A 36 -1.94 -10.27 -6.11
C VAL A 36 -1.69 -9.67 -7.49
N PRO A 37 -2.52 -8.72 -7.94
CA PRO A 37 -2.33 -8.09 -9.24
C PRO A 37 -0.95 -7.41 -9.31
N PRO A 38 -0.22 -7.49 -10.45
CA PRO A 38 1.09 -6.85 -10.58
C PRO A 38 1.08 -5.34 -10.26
N ARG A 39 -0.03 -4.67 -10.56
CA ARG A 39 -0.24 -3.25 -10.19
C ARG A 39 -0.31 -3.03 -8.68
N THR A 40 -0.92 -3.94 -7.94
CA THR A 40 -1.03 -3.87 -6.47
C THR A 40 0.32 -4.12 -5.83
N ALA A 41 1.05 -5.14 -6.30
CA ALA A 41 2.41 -5.41 -5.83
C ALA A 41 3.36 -4.22 -6.08
N ALA A 42 3.25 -3.57 -7.24
CA ALA A 42 4.00 -2.35 -7.54
C ALA A 42 3.60 -1.18 -6.63
N LEU A 43 2.30 -1.00 -6.37
CA LEU A 43 1.78 0.06 -5.51
C LEU A 43 2.24 -0.07 -4.07
N LEU A 44 2.22 -1.29 -3.53
CA LEU A 44 2.64 -1.59 -2.17
C LEU A 44 4.13 -1.27 -1.90
N GLN A 45 4.93 -1.07 -2.94
CA GLN A 45 6.34 -0.63 -2.82
C GLN A 45 6.51 0.89 -2.86
N LEU A 46 5.45 1.63 -3.16
CA LEU A 46 5.49 3.08 -3.31
C LEU A 46 4.82 3.82 -2.15
N VAL A 47 3.93 3.14 -1.43
CA VAL A 47 3.17 3.74 -0.33
C VAL A 47 4.02 3.83 0.94
N SER A 48 3.81 4.91 1.69
CA SER A 48 4.49 5.15 2.97
C SER A 48 3.80 4.44 4.15
N VAL A 49 2.48 4.21 4.04
CA VAL A 49 1.64 3.63 5.09
C VAL A 49 0.71 2.57 4.48
N VAL A 50 0.52 1.47 5.21
CA VAL A 50 -0.49 0.44 4.91
C VAL A 50 -1.40 0.31 6.11
N ALA A 51 -2.64 0.78 5.98
CA ALA A 51 -3.70 0.52 6.95
C ALA A 51 -4.35 -0.83 6.65
N ALA A 52 -4.40 -1.73 7.64
CA ALA A 52 -4.97 -3.07 7.45
C ALA A 52 -5.65 -3.58 8.72
N GLU A 53 -6.71 -4.36 8.56
CA GLU A 53 -7.42 -5.04 9.66
C GLU A 53 -6.51 -6.05 10.38
N SER A 54 -5.71 -6.80 9.60
CA SER A 54 -4.72 -7.74 10.13
C SER A 54 -3.31 -7.31 9.74
N VAL A 55 -2.56 -6.82 10.73
CA VAL A 55 -1.15 -6.42 10.58
C VAL A 55 -0.31 -7.60 10.10
N HIS A 56 -0.51 -8.79 10.66
CA HIS A 56 0.24 -9.99 10.28
C HIS A 56 0.06 -10.33 8.80
N THR A 57 -1.18 -10.29 8.29
CA THR A 57 -1.49 -10.56 6.89
C THR A 57 -0.89 -9.50 5.98
N ALA A 58 -1.00 -8.22 6.35
CA ALA A 58 -0.45 -7.10 5.57
C ALA A 58 1.08 -7.19 5.46
N GLU A 59 1.77 -7.47 6.57
CA GLU A 59 3.21 -7.66 6.55
C GLU A 59 3.63 -8.88 5.72
N ALA A 60 2.91 -10.00 5.81
CA ALA A 60 3.18 -11.18 4.99
C ALA A 60 3.04 -10.88 3.50
N LEU A 61 2.02 -10.10 3.12
CA LEU A 61 1.81 -9.62 1.76
C LEU A 61 2.96 -8.71 1.28
N LEU A 62 3.38 -7.75 2.11
CA LEU A 62 4.50 -6.85 1.80
C LEU A 62 5.81 -7.63 1.60
N ARG A 63 6.13 -8.55 2.52
CA ARG A 63 7.29 -9.45 2.40
C ARG A 63 7.22 -10.33 1.16
N GLY A 64 6.02 -10.80 0.80
CA GLY A 64 5.76 -11.55 -0.42
C GLY A 64 6.07 -10.76 -1.69
N CYS A 65 5.53 -9.54 -1.78
CA CYS A 65 5.70 -8.65 -2.92
C CYS A 65 7.16 -8.19 -3.09
N ALA A 66 7.85 -7.90 -1.98
CA ALA A 66 9.27 -7.54 -2.00
C ALA A 66 10.15 -8.67 -2.57
N ARG A 67 9.90 -9.93 -2.15
CA ARG A 67 10.62 -11.10 -2.68
C ARG A 67 10.36 -11.31 -4.17
N ALA A 68 9.11 -11.23 -4.61
CA ALA A 68 8.72 -11.43 -6.00
C ALA A 68 9.32 -10.38 -6.95
N SER A 69 9.52 -9.16 -6.44
CA SER A 69 10.03 -8.04 -7.23
C SER A 69 11.56 -7.90 -7.25
N ARG A 70 12.32 -8.81 -6.60
CA ARG A 70 13.78 -8.66 -6.44
C ARG A 70 14.19 -7.26 -5.97
N ALA A 71 13.29 -6.56 -5.29
CA ALA A 71 13.61 -5.26 -4.71
C ALA A 71 14.65 -5.49 -3.60
N PRO A 72 15.61 -4.57 -3.40
CA PRO A 72 16.53 -4.66 -2.27
C PRO A 72 15.75 -4.86 -0.97
N ALA A 73 16.24 -5.74 -0.09
CA ALA A 73 15.68 -5.85 1.25
C ALA A 73 15.76 -4.47 1.92
N GLY A 74 14.60 -3.84 2.14
CA GLY A 74 14.51 -2.46 2.66
C GLY A 74 14.06 -1.39 1.66
N ALA A 75 13.75 -1.74 0.40
CA ALA A 75 13.13 -0.81 -0.55
C ALA A 75 11.66 -0.54 -0.14
N ALA A 76 11.51 0.50 0.66
CA ALA A 76 10.27 1.08 1.18
C ALA A 76 9.47 0.17 2.14
N GLY A 77 9.92 0.13 3.40
CA GLY A 77 9.17 -0.45 4.51
C GLY A 77 7.99 0.44 4.86
N ALA A 78 6.89 0.34 4.11
CA ALA A 78 5.64 1.00 4.46
C ALA A 78 5.30 0.69 5.92
N ARG A 79 4.97 1.71 6.70
CA ARG A 79 4.53 1.52 8.09
C ARG A 79 3.17 0.82 8.05
N VAL A 80 3.09 -0.40 8.57
CA VAL A 80 1.81 -1.09 8.71
C VAL A 80 1.12 -0.59 9.98
N VAL A 81 -0.14 -0.18 9.86
CA VAL A 81 -0.98 0.25 10.98
C VAL A 81 -2.23 -0.60 11.04
N SER A 82 -2.59 -1.02 12.26
CA SER A 82 -3.87 -1.72 12.49
C SER A 82 -5.01 -0.72 12.30
N TYR A 83 -5.96 -1.05 11.42
CA TYR A 83 -7.14 -0.23 11.16
C TYR A 83 -8.36 -1.13 10.97
N HIS A 84 -9.31 -1.05 11.89
CA HIS A 84 -10.52 -1.86 11.95
C HIS A 84 -11.61 -1.13 12.74
N ALA A 85 -12.85 -1.60 12.67
CA ALA A 85 -14.02 -0.90 13.26
C ALA A 85 -13.81 -0.45 14.73
N HIS A 86 -13.13 -1.24 15.56
CA HIS A 86 -12.89 -0.90 16.97
C HIS A 86 -11.93 0.27 17.22
N ASN A 87 -11.05 0.62 16.27
CA ASN A 87 -10.07 1.70 16.42
C ASN A 87 -10.21 2.79 15.36
N GLU A 88 -11.25 2.71 14.53
CA GLU A 88 -11.48 3.61 13.40
C GLU A 88 -11.54 5.08 13.83
N ALA A 89 -12.31 5.38 14.88
CA ALA A 89 -12.48 6.74 15.38
C ALA A 89 -11.17 7.37 15.87
N GLU A 90 -10.24 6.55 16.39
CA GLU A 90 -8.93 6.99 16.85
C GLU A 90 -7.94 7.12 15.68
N ARG A 91 -7.95 6.14 14.75
CA ARG A 91 -6.93 6.03 13.70
C ARG A 91 -7.24 6.80 12.42
N ALA A 92 -8.51 7.05 12.10
CA ALA A 92 -8.88 7.76 10.88
C ALA A 92 -8.29 9.18 10.82
N PRO A 93 -8.31 10.00 11.90
CA PRO A 93 -7.67 11.32 11.89
C PRO A 93 -6.16 11.26 11.63
N GLU A 94 -5.46 10.27 12.19
CA GLU A 94 -4.01 10.09 11.96
C GLU A 94 -3.71 9.74 10.49
N LEU A 95 -4.56 8.92 9.87
CA LEU A 95 -4.42 8.55 8.46
C LEU A 95 -4.74 9.71 7.52
N LEU A 96 -5.73 10.54 7.86
CA LEU A 96 -6.04 11.77 7.13
C LEU A 96 -4.88 12.76 7.19
N ALA A 97 -4.31 13.00 8.39
CA ALA A 97 -3.14 13.86 8.54
C ALA A 97 -1.94 13.38 7.71
N ALA A 98 -1.78 12.06 7.54
CA ALA A 98 -0.73 11.51 6.68
C ALA A 98 -0.99 11.70 5.16
N LEU A 99 -2.22 12.03 4.76
CA LEU A 99 -2.58 12.36 3.38
C LEU A 99 -2.46 13.87 3.10
N GLU A 100 -2.32 14.70 4.13
CA GLU A 100 -2.21 16.16 4.07
C GLU A 100 -0.77 16.66 4.33
N ALA A 101 0.21 15.75 4.35
CA ALA A 101 1.62 16.04 4.67
C ALA A 101 2.54 15.66 3.51
#